data_AF-A0A1D6NMB0-F1
#
_entry.id   AF-A0A1D6NMB0-F1
#
_cell.length_a   1.000
_cell.length_b   1.000
_cell.length_c   1.000
_cell.angle_alpha   90.00
_cell.angle_beta   90.00
_cell.angle_gamma   90.00
#
_symmetry.space_group_name_H-M   'P 1'
#
loop_
_entity.id
_entity.type
_entity.pdbx_description
1 polymer ?
#
loop_
_entity_poly.entity_id
_entity_poly.type
_entity_poly.pdbx_seq_one_letter_code
_entity_poly.pdbx_strand_id
1 'polypeptide(L)'
;MIDKARRHFTQAGHLQQSDPTDWQKLQEVEVHLGRCTDARKIGDWKSTLREADAAIAAGADSSQLLLALRSEALLHLHKLEEAESTLASFLKLDSALPSSLTAAELSGMLAESYVHIVRAQIDMALGRFDAAVAAAEKARDLDPGNAEIGMVLNNVRLVAKAREQGNDLFKAAKFSDASMAYGEGLKYDPSNSVLHCNRAACWSKLEKWEKAVDDCNEALRIQPSYTKALLRRAASYAKLERWVDCVRDYEALRKELPSDKEVAEALFHAQISLKATRGEDVSNMKFGGEVEIVSSVEQLRAAISSPGVSVVYFMSAMNQQCTQITPSVNTLCTECPSVNFLKVNIDSSPMVAKAENVRIVPTFKIYKGGVKVKEMICPSLHVLRYSVRHYSVSSS
;
A
#
# COMPACT_ATOMS: atom_id res chain seq x y z
N MET A 1 4.97 -25.61 26.96
CA MET A 1 5.05 -24.42 27.84
C MET A 1 4.05 -24.53 28.98
N ILE A 2 2.78 -24.76 28.67
CA ILE A 2 1.70 -25.00 29.64
C ILE A 2 1.97 -26.20 30.57
N ASP A 3 2.35 -27.37 30.06
CA ASP A 3 2.67 -28.53 30.92
C ASP A 3 3.88 -28.30 31.83
N LYS A 4 4.84 -27.49 31.37
CA LYS A 4 5.98 -27.06 32.21
C LYS A 4 5.52 -26.10 33.29
N ALA A 5 4.73 -25.07 32.93
CA ALA A 5 4.14 -24.15 33.90
C ALA A 5 3.30 -24.91 34.93
N ARG A 6 2.43 -25.82 34.49
CA ARG A 6 1.66 -26.74 35.34
C ARG A 6 2.58 -27.54 36.26
N ARG A 7 3.62 -28.21 35.75
CA ARG A 7 4.58 -28.96 36.56
C ARG A 7 5.32 -28.09 37.56
N HIS A 8 5.75 -26.90 37.16
CA HIS A 8 6.41 -25.94 38.04
C HIS A 8 5.48 -25.43 39.13
N PHE A 9 4.22 -25.13 38.82
CA PHE A 9 3.23 -24.73 39.81
C PHE A 9 2.80 -25.88 40.71
N THR A 10 2.73 -27.12 40.22
CA THR A 10 2.49 -28.31 41.05
C THR A 10 3.66 -28.55 42.01
N GLN A 11 4.91 -28.41 41.53
CA GLN A 11 6.11 -28.49 42.37
C GLN A 11 6.22 -27.32 43.38
N ALA A 12 5.86 -26.10 42.98
CA ALA A 12 5.83 -24.92 43.85
C ALA A 12 4.67 -24.94 44.85
N GLY A 13 3.55 -25.61 44.51
CA GLY A 13 2.43 -25.88 45.41
C GLY A 13 2.80 -26.80 46.57
N HIS A 14 3.75 -27.72 46.35
CA HIS A 14 4.35 -28.51 47.44
C HIS A 14 5.31 -27.68 48.33
N LEU A 15 5.74 -26.50 47.88
CA LEU A 15 6.67 -25.59 48.57
C LEU A 15 6.01 -24.27 49.05
N GLN A 16 4.67 -24.20 49.10
CA GLN A 16 3.90 -23.04 49.62
C GLN A 16 4.19 -21.67 48.92
N GLN A 17 4.54 -21.66 47.63
CA GLN A 17 4.90 -20.41 46.91
C GLN A 17 4.09 -20.10 45.65
N SER A 18 3.05 -20.87 45.28
CA SER A 18 2.24 -20.57 44.10
C SER A 18 1.02 -19.71 44.45
N ASP A 19 0.91 -18.51 43.86
CA ASP A 19 -0.25 -17.63 43.99
C ASP A 19 -1.48 -18.25 43.29
N PRO A 20 -2.65 -18.38 43.95
CA PRO A 20 -3.89 -18.85 43.33
C PRO A 20 -4.29 -18.10 42.07
N THR A 21 -3.93 -16.82 41.96
CA THR A 21 -4.21 -15.99 40.78
C THR A 21 -3.42 -16.42 39.54
N ASP A 22 -2.19 -16.91 39.72
CA ASP A 22 -1.35 -17.39 38.61
C ASP A 22 -1.83 -18.75 38.08
N TRP A 23 -2.35 -19.61 38.97
CA TRP A 23 -3.03 -20.85 38.57
C TRP A 23 -4.29 -20.58 37.75
N GLN A 24 -5.07 -19.58 38.16
CA GLN A 24 -6.27 -19.18 37.43
C GLN A 24 -5.93 -18.67 36.03
N LYS A 25 -4.92 -17.80 35.90
CA LYS A 25 -4.44 -17.32 34.59
C LYS A 25 -3.94 -18.46 33.70
N LEU A 26 -3.21 -19.42 34.27
CA LEU A 26 -2.75 -20.59 33.50
C LEU A 26 -3.94 -21.41 32.96
N GLN A 27 -4.95 -21.63 33.79
CA GLN A 27 -6.16 -22.35 33.38
C GLN A 27 -6.95 -21.56 32.32
N GLU A 28 -7.02 -20.23 32.43
CA GLU A 28 -7.64 -19.37 31.42
C GLU A 28 -6.90 -19.47 30.06
N VAL A 29 -5.56 -19.42 30.06
CA VAL A 29 -4.74 -19.60 28.85
C VAL A 29 -4.97 -20.96 28.21
N GLU A 30 -5.07 -22.04 29.00
CA GLU A 30 -5.35 -23.38 28.50
C GLU A 30 -6.70 -23.50 27.81
N VAL A 31 -7.74 -22.93 28.44
CA VAL A 31 -9.10 -22.92 27.89
C VAL A 31 -9.14 -22.16 26.58
N HIS A 32 -8.52 -20.97 26.53
CA HIS A 32 -8.46 -20.16 25.32
C HIS A 32 -7.64 -20.86 24.22
N LEU A 33 -6.51 -21.49 24.55
CA LEU A 33 -5.73 -22.25 23.57
C LEU A 33 -6.56 -23.40 22.98
N GLY A 34 -7.25 -24.19 23.81
CA GLY A 34 -8.10 -25.28 23.34
C GLY A 34 -9.18 -24.79 22.37
N ARG A 35 -9.92 -23.74 22.75
CA ARG A 35 -10.94 -23.11 21.89
C ARG A 35 -10.36 -22.55 20.59
N CYS A 36 -9.16 -21.96 20.66
CA CYS A 36 -8.44 -21.46 19.49
C CYS A 36 -8.11 -22.63 18.53
N THR A 37 -7.63 -23.76 19.04
CA THR A 37 -7.33 -24.93 18.20
C THR A 37 -8.56 -25.52 17.53
N ASP A 38 -9.69 -25.55 18.23
CA ASP A 38 -10.94 -26.09 17.69
C ASP A 38 -11.55 -25.15 16.65
N ALA A 39 -11.50 -23.83 16.89
CA ALA A 39 -11.91 -22.82 15.92
C ALA A 39 -11.06 -22.87 14.64
N ARG A 40 -9.73 -23.05 14.76
CA ARG A 40 -8.82 -23.21 13.63
C ARG A 40 -9.21 -24.41 12.77
N LYS A 41 -9.48 -25.57 13.37
CA LYS A 41 -9.82 -26.81 12.65
C LYS A 41 -11.05 -26.67 11.76
N ILE A 42 -12.03 -25.87 12.18
CA ILE A 42 -13.26 -25.63 11.42
C ILE A 42 -13.18 -24.40 10.51
N GLY A 43 -12.05 -23.68 10.50
CA GLY A 43 -11.85 -22.47 9.70
C GLY A 43 -12.57 -21.22 10.23
N ASP A 44 -12.97 -21.19 11.51
CA ASP A 44 -13.51 -19.98 12.13
C ASP A 44 -12.36 -19.06 12.59
N TRP A 45 -11.82 -18.31 11.63
CA TRP A 45 -10.69 -17.42 11.85
C TRP A 45 -11.02 -16.25 12.78
N LYS A 46 -12.29 -15.82 12.87
CA LYS A 46 -12.71 -14.76 13.79
C LYS A 46 -12.64 -15.24 15.24
N SER A 47 -13.16 -16.43 15.52
CA SER A 47 -13.04 -17.04 16.84
C SER A 47 -11.59 -17.40 17.16
N THR A 48 -10.83 -17.93 16.19
CA THR A 48 -9.39 -18.22 16.35
C THR A 48 -8.63 -16.99 16.82
N LEU A 49 -8.83 -15.85 16.14
CA LEU A 49 -8.21 -14.57 16.50
C LEU A 49 -8.64 -14.12 17.91
N ARG A 50 -9.95 -14.14 18.21
CA ARG A 50 -10.49 -13.70 19.50
C ARG A 50 -9.92 -14.51 20.66
N GLU A 51 -9.88 -15.84 20.54
CA GLU A 51 -9.37 -16.71 21.60
C GLU A 51 -7.84 -16.60 21.73
N ALA A 52 -7.10 -16.40 20.62
CA ALA A 52 -5.68 -16.12 20.68
C ALA A 52 -5.37 -14.79 21.39
N ASP A 53 -6.11 -13.72 21.07
CA ASP A 53 -5.98 -12.42 21.73
C ASP A 53 -6.32 -12.51 23.23
N ALA A 54 -7.35 -13.28 23.60
CA ALA A 54 -7.71 -13.51 25.00
C ALA A 54 -6.61 -14.26 25.78
N ALA A 55 -6.01 -15.29 25.17
CA ALA A 55 -4.88 -16.01 25.77
C ALA A 55 -3.65 -15.11 25.94
N ILE A 56 -3.37 -14.24 24.97
CA ILE A 56 -2.28 -13.25 25.04
C ILE A 56 -2.58 -12.24 26.17
N ALA A 57 -3.81 -11.74 26.28
CA ALA A 57 -4.21 -10.81 27.33
C ALA A 57 -4.16 -11.43 28.74
N ALA A 58 -4.36 -12.75 28.86
CA ALA A 58 -4.20 -13.50 30.11
C ALA A 58 -2.73 -13.71 30.51
N GLY A 59 -1.75 -13.22 29.72
CA GLY A 59 -0.33 -13.23 30.05
C GLY A 59 0.52 -14.21 29.24
N ALA A 60 0.00 -14.77 28.15
CA ALA A 60 0.74 -15.68 27.25
C ALA A 60 1.34 -14.98 26.02
N ASP A 61 1.70 -13.70 26.14
CA ASP A 61 2.26 -12.85 25.09
C ASP A 61 3.60 -13.35 24.52
N SER A 62 4.35 -14.13 25.29
CA SER A 62 5.61 -14.78 24.88
C SER A 62 5.41 -16.13 24.18
N SER A 63 4.16 -16.59 23.98
CA SER A 63 3.86 -17.88 23.35
C SER A 63 3.97 -17.80 21.83
N GLN A 64 5.04 -18.38 21.30
CA GLN A 64 5.29 -18.54 19.86
C GLN A 64 4.10 -19.14 19.11
N LEU A 65 3.44 -20.13 19.71
CA LEU A 65 2.29 -20.81 19.13
C LEU A 65 1.06 -19.90 19.01
N LEU A 66 0.77 -19.12 20.05
CA LEU A 66 -0.37 -18.19 20.04
C LEU A 66 -0.15 -17.03 19.07
N LEU A 67 1.08 -16.53 18.98
CA LEU A 67 1.44 -15.50 17.99
C LEU A 67 1.32 -16.03 16.55
N ALA A 68 1.68 -17.29 16.30
CA ALA A 68 1.48 -17.93 14.99
C ALA A 68 -0.01 -18.12 14.67
N LEU A 69 -0.82 -18.63 15.62
CA LEU A 69 -2.28 -18.77 15.48
C LEU A 69 -2.96 -17.43 15.19
N ARG A 70 -2.57 -16.39 15.91
CA ARG A 70 -3.03 -15.02 15.70
C ARG A 70 -2.68 -14.53 14.29
N SER A 71 -1.45 -14.77 13.83
CA SER A 71 -0.98 -14.35 12.50
C SER A 71 -1.69 -15.11 11.37
N GLU A 72 -1.90 -16.42 11.50
CA GLU A 72 -2.68 -17.23 10.54
C GLU A 72 -4.13 -16.72 10.45
N ALA A 73 -4.77 -16.47 11.59
CA ALA A 73 -6.13 -15.94 11.62
C ALA A 73 -6.24 -14.57 10.95
N LEU A 74 -5.29 -13.65 11.23
CA LEU A 74 -5.24 -12.33 10.60
C LEU A 74 -5.04 -12.42 9.09
N LEU A 75 -4.20 -13.35 8.61
CA LEU A 75 -4.00 -13.60 7.18
C LEU A 75 -5.32 -14.00 6.51
N HIS A 76 -6.04 -14.98 7.08
CA HIS A 76 -7.32 -15.44 6.54
C HIS A 76 -8.46 -14.41 6.65
N LEU A 77 -8.32 -13.43 7.53
CA LEU A 77 -9.22 -12.28 7.64
C LEU A 77 -8.82 -11.10 6.74
N HIS A 78 -7.87 -11.31 5.81
CA HIS A 78 -7.36 -10.29 4.89
C HIS A 78 -6.69 -9.08 5.58
N LYS A 79 -6.10 -9.30 6.77
CA LYS A 79 -5.38 -8.31 7.56
C LYS A 79 -3.86 -8.56 7.50
N LEU A 80 -3.31 -8.52 6.29
CA LEU A 80 -1.94 -8.96 6.00
C LEU A 80 -0.86 -8.17 6.77
N GLU A 81 -1.02 -6.86 6.90
CA GLU A 81 -0.06 -6.01 7.63
C GLU A 81 -0.04 -6.33 9.13
N GLU A 82 -1.22 -6.57 9.74
CA GLU A 82 -1.32 -7.00 11.14
C GLU A 82 -0.71 -8.39 11.35
N ALA A 83 -0.92 -9.30 10.39
CA ALA A 83 -0.34 -10.64 10.42
C ALA A 83 1.20 -10.60 10.36
N GLU A 84 1.77 -9.82 9.43
CA GLU A 84 3.22 -9.64 9.32
C GLU A 84 3.82 -9.00 10.57
N SER A 85 3.18 -7.95 11.10
CA SER A 85 3.62 -7.26 12.32
C SER A 85 3.67 -8.20 13.52
N THR A 86 2.67 -9.09 13.66
CA THR A 86 2.62 -10.10 14.72
C THR A 86 3.72 -11.16 14.56
N LEU A 87 4.07 -11.53 13.33
CA LEU A 87 5.17 -12.47 13.08
C LEU A 87 6.56 -11.81 13.26
N ALA A 88 6.67 -10.51 12.99
CA ALA A 88 7.91 -9.75 13.20
C ALA A 88 8.22 -9.53 14.69
N SER A 89 7.19 -9.35 15.54
CA SER A 89 7.38 -9.27 16.99
C SER A 89 7.92 -10.59 17.57
N PHE A 90 7.49 -11.73 17.01
CA PHE A 90 8.02 -13.05 17.34
C PHE A 90 9.54 -13.17 17.10
N LEU A 91 10.04 -12.70 15.95
CA LEU A 91 11.47 -12.81 15.61
C LEU A 91 12.38 -12.01 16.55
N LYS A 92 11.84 -10.97 17.20
CA LYS A 92 12.57 -10.18 18.21
C LYS A 92 12.69 -10.91 19.55
N LEU A 93 11.77 -11.82 19.88
CA LEU A 93 11.88 -12.66 21.08
C LEU A 93 12.88 -13.81 20.90
N ASP A 94 13.01 -14.34 19.68
CA ASP A 94 13.85 -15.50 19.37
C ASP A 94 15.36 -15.19 19.47
N SER A 95 15.77 -13.93 19.25
CA SER A 95 17.16 -13.49 19.44
C SER A 95 17.59 -13.44 20.91
N ALA A 96 16.66 -13.60 21.86
CA ALA A 96 16.91 -13.52 23.29
C ALA A 96 16.89 -14.88 24.02
N LEU A 97 16.49 -15.98 23.37
CA LEU A 97 16.31 -17.28 24.02
C LEU A 97 17.10 -18.38 23.30
N PRO A 98 17.97 -19.14 24.01
CA PRO A 98 18.63 -20.30 23.43
C PRO A 98 17.62 -21.38 23.02
N SER A 99 17.94 -22.05 21.91
CA SER A 99 17.23 -23.09 21.16
C SER A 99 16.88 -24.36 21.96
N SER A 100 16.09 -24.23 23.03
CA SER A 100 15.59 -25.38 23.78
C SER A 100 14.14 -25.16 24.25
N LEU A 101 13.19 -25.24 23.32
CA LEU A 101 11.76 -25.28 23.66
C LEU A 101 11.10 -26.54 23.08
N THR A 102 11.12 -27.57 23.92
CA THR A 102 10.18 -28.68 24.06
C THR A 102 8.95 -28.71 23.16
N ALA A 103 8.79 -29.88 22.51
CA ALA A 103 7.62 -30.46 21.84
C ALA A 103 6.27 -30.03 22.45
N ALA A 104 5.80 -28.84 22.06
CA ALA A 104 4.39 -28.50 22.13
C ALA A 104 3.81 -28.90 20.77
N GLU A 105 2.85 -29.80 20.77
CA GLU A 105 2.15 -30.23 19.56
C GLU A 105 0.83 -29.47 19.44
N LEU A 106 0.59 -28.85 18.28
CA LEU A 106 -0.69 -28.29 17.89
C LEU A 106 -1.33 -29.25 16.90
N SER A 107 -2.39 -29.95 17.31
CA SER A 107 -3.13 -30.88 16.42
C SER A 107 -2.22 -31.90 15.70
N GLY A 108 -1.17 -32.38 16.36
CA GLY A 108 -0.19 -33.32 15.78
C GLY A 108 0.91 -32.68 14.92
N MET A 109 1.04 -31.35 14.94
CA MET A 109 2.16 -30.61 14.33
C MET A 109 3.06 -30.03 15.41
N LEU A 110 4.38 -30.12 15.25
CA LEU A 110 5.30 -29.43 16.16
C LEU A 110 5.10 -27.90 16.06
N ALA A 111 5.03 -27.22 17.21
CA ALA A 111 4.80 -25.77 17.26
C ALA A 111 5.83 -24.96 16.45
N GLU A 112 7.10 -25.39 16.45
CA GLU A 112 8.16 -24.73 15.67
C GLU A 112 7.93 -24.87 14.16
N SER A 113 7.52 -26.06 13.70
CA SER A 113 7.15 -26.31 12.30
C SER A 113 5.93 -25.49 11.89
N TYR A 114 4.94 -25.38 12.77
CA TYR A 114 3.74 -24.58 12.53
C TYR A 114 4.06 -23.09 12.34
N VAL A 115 4.95 -22.52 13.16
CA VAL A 115 5.42 -21.13 12.97
C VAL A 115 6.01 -20.94 11.57
N HIS A 116 6.79 -21.91 11.09
CA HIS A 116 7.37 -21.87 9.76
C HIS A 116 6.34 -22.00 8.63
N ILE A 117 5.26 -22.76 8.83
CA ILE A 117 4.12 -22.81 7.90
C ILE A 117 3.40 -21.47 7.82
N VAL A 118 3.08 -20.86 8.97
CA VAL A 118 2.41 -19.55 8.98
C VAL A 118 3.28 -18.48 8.32
N ARG A 119 4.60 -18.52 8.55
CA ARG A 119 5.56 -17.66 7.83
C ARG A 119 5.49 -17.88 6.33
N ALA A 120 5.50 -19.13 5.87
CA ALA A 120 5.42 -19.45 4.45
C ALA A 120 4.14 -18.89 3.80
N GLN A 121 3.00 -19.00 4.47
CA GLN A 121 1.73 -18.47 3.98
C GLN A 121 1.72 -16.93 3.91
N ILE A 122 2.27 -16.25 4.92
CA ILE A 122 2.36 -14.78 4.94
C ILE A 122 3.34 -14.30 3.87
N ASP A 123 4.51 -14.90 3.75
CA ASP A 123 5.49 -14.57 2.71
C ASP A 123 4.89 -14.81 1.32
N MET A 124 4.09 -15.87 1.14
CA MET A 124 3.38 -16.12 -0.11
C MET A 124 2.38 -15.01 -0.45
N ALA A 125 1.59 -14.57 0.54
CA ALA A 125 0.63 -13.47 0.37
C ALA A 125 1.31 -12.11 0.11
N LEU A 126 2.48 -11.87 0.71
CA LEU A 126 3.31 -10.69 0.47
C LEU A 126 4.07 -10.74 -0.86
N GLY A 127 4.01 -11.87 -1.58
CA GLY A 127 4.73 -12.08 -2.83
C GLY A 127 6.23 -12.34 -2.67
N ARG A 128 6.68 -12.78 -1.49
CA ARG A 128 8.04 -13.22 -1.17
C ARG A 128 8.17 -14.73 -1.40
N PHE A 129 7.94 -15.17 -2.64
CA PHE A 129 7.81 -16.59 -3.00
C PHE A 129 9.01 -17.45 -2.59
N ASP A 130 10.25 -16.96 -2.75
CA ASP A 130 11.45 -17.72 -2.40
C ASP A 130 11.56 -17.91 -0.88
N ALA A 131 11.25 -16.86 -0.10
CA ALA A 131 11.20 -16.93 1.35
C ALA A 131 10.09 -17.87 1.83
N ALA A 132 8.94 -17.86 1.15
CA ALA A 132 7.84 -18.76 1.43
C ALA A 132 8.23 -20.23 1.23
N VAL A 133 8.90 -20.56 0.12
CA VAL A 133 9.40 -21.91 -0.15
C VAL A 133 10.41 -22.33 0.93
N ALA A 134 11.39 -21.47 1.23
CA ALA A 134 12.40 -21.77 2.25
C ALA A 134 11.78 -21.98 3.65
N ALA A 135 10.77 -21.20 4.02
CA ALA A 135 10.07 -21.36 5.28
C ALA A 135 9.29 -22.69 5.33
N ALA A 136 8.59 -23.06 4.25
CA ALA A 136 7.87 -24.33 4.17
C ALA A 136 8.81 -25.55 4.16
N GLU A 137 10.00 -25.43 3.54
CA GLU A 137 11.04 -26.46 3.57
C GLU A 137 11.57 -26.65 4.99
N LYS A 138 11.86 -25.56 5.70
CA LYS A 138 12.27 -25.63 7.11
C LYS A 138 11.21 -26.28 7.99
N ALA A 139 9.92 -26.00 7.78
CA ALA A 139 8.84 -26.68 8.48
C ALA A 139 8.86 -28.20 8.23
N ARG A 140 9.12 -28.59 6.97
CA ARG A 140 9.19 -30.00 6.56
C ARG A 140 10.40 -30.72 7.15
N ASP A 141 11.54 -30.07 7.28
CA ASP A 141 12.73 -30.64 7.90
C ASP A 141 12.53 -30.91 9.40
N LEU A 142 11.79 -30.02 10.07
CA LEU A 142 11.46 -30.15 11.49
C LEU A 142 10.41 -31.24 11.75
N ASP A 143 9.43 -31.38 10.86
CA ASP A 143 8.35 -32.37 11.00
C ASP A 143 8.04 -33.07 9.65
N PRO A 144 8.85 -34.09 9.29
CA PRO A 144 8.73 -34.79 8.01
C PRO A 144 7.46 -35.64 7.88
N GLY A 145 6.88 -36.08 9.00
CA GLY A 145 5.75 -37.00 9.03
C GLY A 145 4.39 -36.31 8.89
N ASN A 146 4.33 -34.99 9.10
CA ASN A 146 3.07 -34.26 9.08
C ASN A 146 2.53 -34.05 7.65
N ALA A 147 1.29 -34.48 7.40
CA ALA A 147 0.66 -34.40 6.09
C ALA A 147 0.31 -32.97 5.67
N GLU A 148 -0.11 -32.13 6.62
CA GLU A 148 -0.48 -30.73 6.38
C GLU A 148 0.72 -29.92 5.89
N ILE A 149 1.87 -30.07 6.55
CA ILE A 149 3.14 -29.46 6.12
C ILE A 149 3.50 -29.85 4.69
N GLY A 150 3.29 -31.11 4.32
CA GLY A 150 3.54 -31.60 2.97
C GLY A 150 2.69 -30.97 1.91
N MET A 151 1.40 -30.87 2.21
CA MET A 151 0.43 -30.21 1.33
C MET A 151 0.79 -28.74 1.15
N VAL A 152 1.08 -28.02 2.23
CA VAL A 152 1.46 -26.60 2.16
C VAL A 152 2.75 -26.40 1.36
N LEU A 153 3.80 -27.18 1.64
CA LEU A 153 5.06 -27.10 0.89
C LEU A 153 4.86 -27.36 -0.60
N ASN A 154 4.06 -28.37 -0.95
CA ASN A 154 3.75 -28.67 -2.34
C ASN A 154 3.01 -27.51 -3.02
N ASN A 155 1.98 -26.96 -2.37
CA ASN A 155 1.22 -25.83 -2.91
C ASN A 155 2.13 -24.61 -3.09
N VAL A 156 2.92 -24.26 -2.07
CA VAL A 156 3.87 -23.14 -2.10
C VAL A 156 4.87 -23.27 -3.26
N ARG A 157 5.44 -24.45 -3.46
CA ARG A 157 6.35 -24.72 -4.60
C ARG A 157 5.65 -24.58 -5.95
N LEU A 158 4.42 -25.11 -6.07
CA LEU A 158 3.66 -25.04 -7.33
C LEU A 158 3.27 -23.60 -7.67
N VAL A 159 2.85 -22.81 -6.67
CA VAL A 159 2.57 -21.38 -6.82
C VAL A 159 3.84 -20.61 -7.23
N ALA A 160 4.97 -20.84 -6.55
CA ALA A 160 6.24 -20.18 -6.86
C ALA A 160 6.73 -20.51 -8.28
N LYS A 161 6.67 -21.77 -8.67
CA LYS A 161 7.02 -22.23 -10.03
C LYS A 161 6.11 -21.64 -11.09
N ALA A 162 4.80 -21.64 -10.87
CA ALA A 162 3.83 -21.04 -11.77
C ALA A 162 4.09 -19.54 -11.97
N ARG A 163 4.44 -18.83 -10.89
CA ARG A 163 4.84 -17.42 -10.96
C ARG A 163 6.10 -17.20 -11.78
N GLU A 164 7.15 -17.97 -11.53
CA GLU A 164 8.42 -17.88 -12.25
C GLU A 164 8.20 -18.11 -13.75
N GLN A 165 7.53 -19.20 -14.10
CA GLN A 165 7.18 -19.52 -15.48
C GLN A 165 6.34 -18.41 -16.12
N GLY A 166 5.32 -17.89 -15.42
CA GLY A 166 4.51 -16.77 -15.90
C GLY A 166 5.34 -15.51 -16.14
N ASN A 167 6.28 -15.19 -15.26
CA ASN A 167 7.17 -14.03 -15.41
C ASN A 167 8.09 -14.17 -16.62
N ASP A 168 8.65 -15.36 -16.86
CA ASP A 168 9.54 -15.59 -18.00
C ASP A 168 8.79 -15.56 -19.33
N LEU A 169 7.59 -16.13 -19.37
CA LEU A 169 6.70 -16.01 -20.53
C LEU A 169 6.27 -14.55 -20.77
N PHE A 170 6.01 -13.79 -19.71
CA PHE A 170 5.69 -12.36 -19.82
C PHE A 170 6.86 -11.55 -20.39
N LYS A 171 8.08 -11.79 -19.92
CA LYS A 171 9.31 -11.17 -20.47
C LYS A 171 9.53 -11.53 -21.93
N ALA A 172 9.17 -12.76 -22.32
CA ALA A 172 9.21 -13.21 -23.71
C ALA A 172 8.01 -12.72 -24.57
N ALA A 173 7.19 -11.80 -24.04
CA ALA A 173 5.98 -11.28 -24.68
C ALA A 173 4.91 -12.34 -25.05
N LYS A 174 4.98 -13.53 -24.46
CA LYS A 174 3.99 -14.60 -24.63
C LYS A 174 2.86 -14.44 -23.62
N PHE A 175 2.09 -13.36 -23.74
CA PHE A 175 1.12 -12.96 -22.71
C PHE A 175 -0.02 -13.96 -22.49
N SER A 176 -0.45 -14.68 -23.52
CA SER A 176 -1.47 -15.73 -23.37
C SER A 176 -0.95 -16.92 -22.57
N ASP A 177 0.29 -17.33 -22.81
CA ASP A 177 0.89 -18.44 -22.07
C ASP A 177 1.22 -18.02 -20.63
N ALA A 178 1.68 -16.79 -20.44
CA ALA A 178 1.90 -16.21 -19.12
C ALA A 178 0.62 -16.18 -18.28
N SER A 179 -0.52 -15.79 -18.88
CA SER A 179 -1.79 -15.77 -18.15
C SER A 179 -2.26 -17.17 -17.74
N MET A 180 -2.02 -18.18 -18.59
CA MET A 180 -2.26 -19.58 -18.23
C MET A 180 -1.37 -20.05 -17.09
N ALA A 181 -0.06 -19.75 -17.13
CA ALA A 181 0.88 -20.12 -16.08
C ALA A 181 0.48 -19.52 -14.71
N TYR A 182 0.17 -18.23 -14.64
CA TYR A 182 -0.35 -17.63 -13.41
C TYR A 182 -1.69 -18.25 -12.97
N GLY A 183 -2.55 -18.60 -13.93
CA GLY A 183 -3.79 -19.33 -13.69
C GLY A 183 -3.59 -20.71 -13.04
N GLU A 184 -2.53 -21.45 -13.41
CA GLU A 184 -2.17 -22.71 -12.76
C GLU A 184 -1.76 -22.50 -11.29
N GLY A 185 -0.99 -21.46 -10.99
CA GLY A 185 -0.63 -21.12 -9.61
C GLY A 185 -1.86 -20.81 -8.75
N LEU A 186 -2.82 -20.07 -9.32
CA LEU A 186 -4.08 -19.73 -8.65
C LEU A 186 -4.98 -20.93 -8.32
N LYS A 187 -4.75 -22.12 -8.91
CA LYS A 187 -5.45 -23.35 -8.49
C LYS A 187 -5.00 -23.83 -7.12
N TYR A 188 -3.76 -23.52 -6.74
CA TYR A 188 -3.15 -23.93 -5.46
C TYR A 188 -3.24 -22.83 -4.39
N ASP A 189 -3.31 -21.57 -4.82
CA ASP A 189 -3.57 -20.42 -3.95
C ASP A 189 -4.55 -19.44 -4.63
N PRO A 190 -5.88 -19.69 -4.54
CA PRO A 190 -6.89 -18.84 -5.16
C PRO A 190 -6.93 -17.41 -4.63
N SER A 191 -6.41 -17.19 -3.42
CA SER A 191 -6.38 -15.89 -2.74
C SER A 191 -5.03 -15.18 -2.90
N ASN A 192 -4.25 -15.52 -3.94
CA ASN A 192 -2.96 -14.86 -4.19
C ASN A 192 -3.13 -13.55 -4.97
N SER A 193 -3.11 -12.41 -4.26
CA SER A 193 -3.27 -11.07 -4.88
C SER A 193 -2.21 -10.78 -5.94
N VAL A 194 -0.98 -11.28 -5.76
CA VAL A 194 0.14 -11.06 -6.67
C VAL A 194 -0.06 -11.79 -8.00
N LEU A 195 -0.49 -13.06 -7.97
CA LEU A 195 -0.78 -13.81 -9.19
C LEU A 195 -1.96 -13.22 -9.97
N HIS A 196 -3.02 -12.79 -9.28
CA HIS A 196 -4.11 -12.06 -9.91
C HIS A 196 -3.61 -10.77 -10.58
N CYS A 197 -2.81 -9.95 -9.88
CA CYS A 197 -2.25 -8.72 -10.45
C CYS A 197 -1.33 -8.98 -11.66
N ASN A 198 -0.52 -10.04 -11.63
CA ASN A 198 0.33 -10.41 -12.75
C ASN A 198 -0.47 -10.96 -13.94
N ARG A 199 -1.52 -11.73 -13.68
CA ARG A 199 -2.43 -12.22 -14.73
C ARG A 199 -3.23 -11.06 -15.36
N ALA A 200 -3.67 -10.08 -14.56
CA ALA A 200 -4.25 -8.84 -15.05
C ALA A 200 -3.31 -8.09 -16.00
N ALA A 201 -2.00 -8.05 -15.69
CA ALA A 201 -0.99 -7.46 -16.58
C ALA A 201 -0.96 -8.13 -17.95
N CYS A 202 -1.10 -9.45 -18.00
CA CYS A 202 -1.17 -10.21 -19.25
C CYS A 202 -2.43 -9.84 -20.03
N TRP A 203 -3.59 -9.75 -19.36
CA TRP A 203 -4.84 -9.34 -20.01
C TRP A 203 -4.79 -7.92 -20.56
N SER A 204 -4.19 -6.98 -19.84
CA SER A 204 -3.95 -5.62 -20.35
C SER A 204 -3.08 -5.63 -21.60
N LYS A 205 -2.04 -6.46 -21.66
CA LYS A 205 -1.17 -6.59 -22.86
C LYS A 205 -1.87 -7.26 -24.05
N LEU A 206 -2.91 -8.03 -23.79
CA LEU A 206 -3.78 -8.64 -24.79
C LEU A 206 -5.01 -7.79 -25.12
N GLU A 207 -5.07 -6.56 -24.59
CA GLU A 207 -6.21 -5.63 -24.75
C GLU A 207 -7.56 -6.21 -24.27
N LYS A 208 -7.52 -7.21 -23.38
CA LYS A 208 -8.70 -7.80 -22.73
C LYS A 208 -9.00 -7.05 -21.44
N TRP A 209 -9.39 -5.79 -21.57
CA TRP A 209 -9.49 -4.85 -20.44
C TRP A 209 -10.47 -5.29 -19.34
N GLU A 210 -11.63 -5.86 -19.69
CA GLU A 210 -12.58 -6.36 -18.67
C GLU A 210 -11.99 -7.51 -17.85
N LYS A 211 -11.26 -8.44 -18.47
CA LYS A 211 -10.58 -9.51 -17.73
C LYS A 211 -9.47 -8.98 -16.82
N ALA A 212 -8.77 -7.92 -17.25
CA ALA A 212 -7.79 -7.25 -16.41
C ALA A 212 -8.47 -6.60 -15.19
N VAL A 213 -9.64 -5.98 -15.39
CA VAL A 213 -10.45 -5.43 -14.30
C VAL A 213 -10.89 -6.51 -13.32
N ASP A 214 -11.38 -7.66 -13.81
CA ASP A 214 -11.81 -8.78 -12.96
C ASP A 214 -10.67 -9.31 -12.08
N ASP A 215 -9.51 -9.58 -12.66
CA ASP A 215 -8.34 -10.03 -11.89
C ASP A 215 -7.85 -8.96 -10.90
N CYS A 216 -7.88 -7.67 -11.29
CA CYS A 216 -7.55 -6.61 -10.35
C CYS A 216 -8.58 -6.47 -9.22
N ASN A 217 -9.87 -6.70 -9.48
CA ASN A 217 -10.90 -6.71 -8.45
C ASN A 217 -10.63 -7.79 -7.41
N GLU A 218 -10.25 -8.99 -7.84
CA GLU A 218 -9.92 -10.07 -6.92
C GLU A 218 -8.66 -9.74 -6.11
N ALA A 219 -7.61 -9.24 -6.76
CA ALA A 219 -6.40 -8.79 -6.07
C ALA A 219 -6.69 -7.72 -5.00
N LEU A 220 -7.58 -6.77 -5.29
CA LEU A 220 -7.97 -5.69 -4.38
C LEU A 220 -9.00 -6.10 -3.32
N ARG A 221 -9.79 -7.15 -3.56
CA ARG A 221 -10.61 -7.80 -2.54
C ARG A 221 -9.75 -8.41 -1.44
N ILE A 222 -8.62 -8.99 -1.82
CA ILE A 222 -7.65 -9.63 -0.92
C ILE A 222 -6.75 -8.58 -0.25
N GLN A 223 -6.23 -7.62 -1.04
CA GLN A 223 -5.33 -6.57 -0.57
C GLN A 223 -5.80 -5.19 -1.08
N PRO A 224 -6.65 -4.48 -0.32
CA PRO A 224 -7.28 -3.23 -0.78
C PRO A 224 -6.30 -2.11 -1.14
N SER A 225 -5.14 -2.05 -0.49
CA SER A 225 -4.08 -1.06 -0.72
C SER A 225 -3.07 -1.48 -1.80
N TYR A 226 -3.33 -2.54 -2.58
CA TYR A 226 -2.35 -3.04 -3.54
C TYR A 226 -2.18 -2.10 -4.74
N THR A 227 -1.21 -1.18 -4.62
CA THR A 227 -0.95 -0.09 -5.59
C THR A 227 -0.80 -0.57 -7.03
N LYS A 228 -0.12 -1.70 -7.27
CA LYS A 228 0.04 -2.26 -8.63
C LYS A 228 -1.30 -2.70 -9.23
N ALA A 229 -2.21 -3.27 -8.43
CA ALA A 229 -3.54 -3.66 -8.90
C ALA A 229 -4.42 -2.43 -9.15
N LEU A 230 -4.39 -1.42 -8.27
CA LEU A 230 -5.08 -0.14 -8.49
C LEU A 230 -4.63 0.54 -9.79
N LEU A 231 -3.32 0.63 -10.04
CA LEU A 231 -2.76 1.23 -11.26
C LEU A 231 -3.25 0.51 -12.52
N ARG A 232 -3.21 -0.83 -12.52
CA ARG A 232 -3.65 -1.63 -13.67
C ARG A 232 -5.16 -1.53 -13.90
N ARG A 233 -5.96 -1.51 -12.83
CA ARG A 233 -7.41 -1.38 -12.93
C ARG A 233 -7.81 0.00 -13.43
N ALA A 234 -7.20 1.06 -12.92
CA ALA A 234 -7.39 2.43 -13.40
C ALA A 234 -7.04 2.57 -14.89
N ALA A 235 -5.89 2.04 -15.31
CA ALA A 235 -5.48 2.04 -16.71
C ALA A 235 -6.47 1.24 -17.60
N SER A 236 -6.99 0.13 -17.11
CA SER A 236 -7.98 -0.68 -17.84
C SER A 236 -9.34 0.03 -17.92
N TYR A 237 -9.77 0.71 -16.85
CA TYR A 237 -10.97 1.56 -16.88
C TYR A 237 -10.84 2.72 -17.86
N ALA A 238 -9.67 3.36 -17.95
CA ALA A 238 -9.42 4.39 -18.96
C ALA A 238 -9.59 3.86 -20.39
N LYS A 239 -9.09 2.65 -20.67
CA LYS A 239 -9.26 1.98 -21.98
C LYS A 239 -10.70 1.57 -22.28
N LEU A 240 -11.50 1.35 -21.25
CA LEU A 240 -12.94 1.09 -21.34
C LEU A 240 -13.79 2.37 -21.29
N GLU A 241 -13.16 3.55 -21.23
CA GLU A 241 -13.82 4.84 -21.04
C GLU A 241 -14.73 4.92 -19.79
N ARG A 242 -14.45 4.08 -18.79
CA ARG A 242 -15.11 4.07 -17.49
C ARG A 242 -14.47 5.11 -16.56
N TRP A 243 -14.58 6.38 -16.94
CA TRP A 243 -13.82 7.47 -16.33
C TRP A 243 -14.13 7.70 -14.85
N VAL A 244 -15.37 7.44 -14.40
CA VAL A 244 -15.74 7.54 -12.98
C VAL A 244 -14.95 6.53 -12.12
N ASP A 245 -14.90 5.28 -12.55
CA ASP A 245 -14.16 4.23 -11.85
C ASP A 245 -12.63 4.49 -11.92
N CYS A 246 -12.15 4.95 -13.07
CA CYS A 246 -10.75 5.34 -13.30
C CYS A 246 -10.28 6.44 -12.34
N VAL A 247 -11.06 7.54 -12.21
CA VAL A 247 -10.75 8.65 -11.29
C VAL A 247 -10.72 8.14 -9.85
N ARG A 248 -11.69 7.31 -9.44
CA ARG A 248 -11.72 6.75 -8.07
C ARG A 248 -10.45 5.97 -7.72
N ASP A 249 -9.97 5.12 -8.63
CA ASP A 249 -8.75 4.34 -8.39
C ASP A 249 -7.49 5.22 -8.37
N TYR A 250 -7.40 6.22 -9.25
CA TYR A 250 -6.29 7.18 -9.23
C TYR A 250 -6.31 8.10 -8.00
N GLU A 251 -7.48 8.45 -7.47
CA GLU A 251 -7.59 9.18 -6.21
C GLU A 251 -7.13 8.34 -5.01
N ALA A 252 -7.46 7.04 -4.99
CA ALA A 252 -6.93 6.12 -3.99
C ALA A 252 -5.40 6.02 -4.09
N LEU A 253 -4.86 5.87 -5.30
CA LEU A 253 -3.42 5.87 -5.53
C LEU A 253 -2.75 7.17 -5.10
N ARG A 254 -3.38 8.33 -5.30
CA ARG A 254 -2.84 9.62 -4.90
C ARG A 254 -2.73 9.77 -3.38
N LYS A 255 -3.57 9.06 -2.61
CA LYS A 255 -3.45 9.01 -1.14
C LYS A 255 -2.26 8.15 -0.70
N GLU A 256 -2.04 7.01 -1.36
CA GLU A 256 -0.92 6.11 -1.07
C GLU A 256 0.43 6.66 -1.58
N LEU A 257 0.41 7.35 -2.73
CA LEU A 257 1.57 7.86 -3.44
C LEU A 257 1.43 9.37 -3.72
N PRO A 258 1.44 10.23 -2.67
CA PRO A 258 1.17 11.66 -2.80
C PRO A 258 2.22 12.44 -3.60
N SER A 259 3.42 11.88 -3.77
CA SER A 259 4.53 12.51 -4.50
C SER A 259 4.75 11.92 -5.90
N ASP A 260 3.96 10.93 -6.30
CA ASP A 260 4.11 10.29 -7.61
C ASP A 260 3.51 11.18 -8.72
N LYS A 261 4.38 11.64 -9.64
CA LYS A 261 4.01 12.52 -10.75
C LYS A 261 3.19 11.78 -11.80
N GLU A 262 3.49 10.51 -12.08
CA GLU A 262 2.77 9.72 -13.08
C GLU A 262 1.33 9.46 -12.64
N VAL A 263 1.12 9.15 -11.36
CA VAL A 263 -0.22 9.00 -10.78
C VAL A 263 -0.99 10.31 -10.83
N ALA A 264 -0.35 11.45 -10.51
CA ALA A 264 -0.98 12.76 -10.61
C ALA A 264 -1.40 13.11 -12.04
N GLU A 265 -0.52 12.85 -13.00
CA GLU A 265 -0.75 13.13 -14.42
C GLU A 265 -1.88 12.26 -14.96
N ALA A 266 -1.86 10.96 -14.64
CA ALA A 266 -2.91 10.04 -15.05
C ALA A 266 -4.28 10.39 -14.41
N LEU A 267 -4.29 10.80 -13.12
CA LEU A 267 -5.50 11.30 -12.46
C LEU A 267 -6.06 12.54 -13.16
N PHE A 268 -5.18 13.49 -13.49
CA PHE A 268 -5.58 14.70 -14.20
C PHE A 268 -6.21 14.36 -15.55
N HIS A 269 -5.56 13.53 -16.36
CA HIS A 269 -6.13 13.10 -17.64
C HIS A 269 -7.47 12.37 -17.48
N ALA A 270 -7.60 11.49 -16.49
CA ALA A 270 -8.86 10.82 -16.21
C ALA A 270 -9.99 11.81 -15.84
N GLN A 271 -9.67 12.84 -15.06
CA GLN A 271 -10.62 13.91 -14.70
C GLN A 271 -11.02 14.76 -15.92
N ILE A 272 -10.06 15.09 -16.80
CA ILE A 272 -10.33 15.78 -18.06
C ILE A 272 -11.28 14.97 -18.93
N SER A 273 -10.98 13.69 -19.13
CA SER A 273 -11.84 12.82 -19.94
C SER A 273 -13.23 12.67 -19.31
N LEU A 274 -13.34 12.56 -17.98
CA LEU A 274 -14.64 12.55 -17.30
C LEU A 274 -15.45 13.83 -17.57
N LYS A 275 -14.81 15.00 -17.47
CA LYS A 275 -15.44 16.29 -17.78
C LYS A 275 -15.89 16.39 -19.24
N ALA A 276 -15.04 15.95 -20.17
CA ALA A 276 -15.36 15.90 -21.58
C ALA A 276 -16.60 15.02 -21.86
N THR A 277 -16.71 13.85 -21.21
CA THR A 277 -17.91 12.99 -21.34
C THR A 277 -19.18 13.62 -20.78
N ARG A 278 -19.06 14.63 -19.91
CA ARG A 278 -20.19 15.41 -19.38
C ARG A 278 -20.53 16.64 -20.24
N GLY A 279 -19.80 16.88 -21.33
CA GLY A 279 -19.99 18.02 -22.22
C GLY A 279 -19.38 19.34 -21.69
N GLU A 280 -18.49 19.27 -20.71
CA GLU A 280 -17.75 20.43 -20.21
C GLU A 280 -16.60 20.80 -21.17
N ASP A 281 -16.30 22.09 -21.33
CA ASP A 281 -15.16 22.55 -22.15
C ASP A 281 -13.83 22.28 -21.41
N VAL A 282 -12.98 21.47 -22.04
CA VAL A 282 -11.66 21.05 -21.52
C VAL A 282 -10.48 21.55 -22.35
N SER A 283 -10.73 22.33 -23.41
CA SER A 283 -9.75 22.72 -24.45
C SER A 283 -8.48 23.39 -23.93
N ASN A 284 -8.53 23.96 -22.72
CA ASN A 284 -7.44 24.73 -22.14
C ASN A 284 -6.94 24.19 -20.79
N MET A 285 -7.39 23.01 -20.37
CA MET A 285 -6.92 22.40 -19.12
C MET A 285 -5.57 21.71 -19.35
N LYS A 286 -4.52 22.15 -18.64
CA LYS A 286 -3.17 21.57 -18.71
C LYS A 286 -2.75 21.00 -17.36
N PHE A 287 -1.96 19.93 -17.40
CA PHE A 287 -1.35 19.36 -16.21
C PHE A 287 -0.24 20.27 -15.71
N GLY A 288 -0.41 20.86 -14.52
CA GLY A 288 0.56 21.70 -13.83
C GLY A 288 1.59 20.88 -13.06
N GLY A 289 2.43 20.12 -13.75
CA GLY A 289 3.47 19.29 -13.12
C GLY A 289 4.86 19.92 -13.08
N GLU A 290 5.04 21.04 -13.78
CA GLU A 290 6.30 21.77 -13.90
C GLU A 290 6.05 23.27 -13.85
N VAL A 291 7.02 24.00 -13.31
CA VAL A 291 6.96 25.46 -13.24
C VAL A 291 7.38 26.02 -14.60
N GLU A 292 6.41 26.56 -15.36
CA GLU A 292 6.66 27.14 -16.68
C GLU A 292 7.38 28.49 -16.55
N ILE A 293 8.48 28.66 -17.27
CA ILE A 293 9.22 29.92 -17.30
C ILE A 293 8.57 30.85 -18.32
N VAL A 294 8.23 32.06 -17.88
CA VAL A 294 7.58 33.07 -18.70
C VAL A 294 8.54 34.21 -19.00
N SER A 295 8.80 34.44 -20.29
CA SER A 295 9.75 35.46 -20.76
C SER A 295 9.11 36.67 -21.44
N SER A 296 7.84 36.57 -21.87
CA SER A 296 7.12 37.66 -22.56
C SER A 296 5.75 37.96 -21.93
N VAL A 297 5.23 39.16 -22.22
CA VAL A 297 3.91 39.61 -21.72
C VAL A 297 2.79 38.82 -22.39
N GLU A 298 2.97 38.46 -23.65
CA GLU A 298 2.02 37.67 -24.44
C GLU A 298 1.90 36.25 -23.87
N GLN A 299 3.02 35.61 -23.53
CA GLN A 299 3.03 34.29 -22.90
C GLN A 299 2.35 34.33 -21.53
N LEU A 300 2.64 35.36 -20.71
CA LEU A 300 1.95 35.53 -19.43
C LEU A 300 0.45 35.67 -19.62
N ARG A 301 0.02 36.55 -20.54
CA ARG A 301 -1.40 36.82 -20.80
C ARG A 301 -2.11 35.55 -21.27
N ALA A 302 -1.52 34.81 -22.20
CA ALA A 302 -2.08 33.55 -22.68
C ALA A 302 -2.21 32.52 -21.53
N ALA A 303 -1.19 32.42 -20.66
CA ALA A 303 -1.18 31.47 -19.55
C ALA A 303 -2.22 31.83 -18.48
N ILE A 304 -2.33 33.09 -18.06
CA ILE A 304 -3.32 33.52 -17.04
C ILE A 304 -4.76 33.53 -17.56
N SER A 305 -4.96 33.71 -18.87
CA SER A 305 -6.27 33.63 -19.54
C SER A 305 -6.76 32.19 -19.71
N SER A 306 -5.92 31.19 -19.43
CA SER A 306 -6.38 29.80 -19.43
C SER A 306 -7.43 29.55 -18.32
N PRO A 307 -8.45 28.71 -18.57
CA PRO A 307 -9.38 28.22 -17.55
C PRO A 307 -8.64 27.42 -16.50
N GLY A 308 -9.00 27.66 -15.24
CA GLY A 308 -8.32 27.08 -14.09
C GLY A 308 -7.63 28.15 -13.24
N VAL A 309 -6.72 27.70 -12.37
CA VAL A 309 -5.98 28.56 -11.46
C VAL A 309 -4.54 28.65 -11.94
N SER A 310 -4.04 29.87 -12.12
CA SER A 310 -2.64 30.14 -12.45
C SER A 310 -1.96 30.88 -11.30
N VAL A 311 -0.84 30.37 -10.82
CA VAL A 311 0.01 30.99 -9.79
C VAL A 311 1.26 31.52 -10.47
N VAL A 312 1.41 32.84 -10.50
CA VAL A 312 2.57 33.52 -11.08
C VAL A 312 3.53 33.91 -9.96
N TYR A 313 4.73 33.35 -9.98
CA TYR A 313 5.83 33.63 -9.06
C TYR A 313 6.85 34.56 -9.71
N PHE A 314 6.90 35.81 -9.23
CA PHE A 314 7.90 36.80 -9.61
C PHE A 314 9.11 36.74 -8.69
N MET A 315 10.29 36.56 -9.27
CA MET A 315 11.55 36.32 -8.55
C MET A 315 12.72 37.12 -9.14
N SER A 316 13.76 37.36 -8.34
CA SER A 316 15.09 37.82 -8.78
C SER A 316 16.14 36.85 -8.27
N ALA A 317 17.11 36.50 -9.12
CA ALA A 317 18.15 35.52 -8.77
C ALA A 317 19.09 36.06 -7.69
N MET A 318 19.17 37.39 -7.58
CA MET A 318 19.99 38.10 -6.60
C MET A 318 19.29 38.23 -5.23
N ASN A 319 18.03 37.80 -5.10
CA ASN A 319 17.26 37.91 -3.88
C ASN A 319 17.31 36.61 -3.05
N GLN A 320 17.78 36.71 -1.81
CA GLN A 320 17.97 35.56 -0.93
C GLN A 320 16.64 34.87 -0.54
N GLN A 321 15.57 35.64 -0.33
CA GLN A 321 14.25 35.07 -0.02
C GLN A 321 13.68 34.29 -1.22
N CYS A 322 13.93 34.74 -2.44
CA CYS A 322 13.56 34.02 -3.65
C CYS A 322 14.27 32.67 -3.76
N THR A 323 15.56 32.64 -3.40
CA THR A 323 16.36 31.40 -3.39
C THR A 323 15.83 30.39 -2.37
N GLN A 324 15.38 30.86 -1.20
CA GLN A 324 14.79 30.02 -0.16
C GLN A 324 13.40 29.49 -0.52
N ILE A 325 12.56 30.30 -1.18
CA ILE A 325 11.16 29.93 -1.46
C ILE A 325 11.01 29.08 -2.73
N THR A 326 11.92 29.24 -3.71
CA THR A 326 11.85 28.54 -5.02
C THR A 326 11.71 27.00 -4.89
N PRO A 327 12.50 26.29 -4.05
CA PRO A 327 12.32 24.85 -3.88
C PRO A 327 10.93 24.47 -3.41
N SER A 328 10.34 25.27 -2.51
CA SER A 328 8.98 25.03 -2.01
C SER A 328 7.90 25.31 -3.05
N VAL A 329 8.12 26.25 -3.98
CA VAL A 329 7.24 26.45 -5.14
C VAL A 329 7.25 25.24 -6.05
N ASN A 330 8.42 24.65 -6.31
CA ASN A 330 8.53 23.42 -7.08
C ASN A 330 7.81 22.25 -6.38
N THR A 331 7.97 22.11 -5.06
CA THR A 331 7.21 21.12 -4.28
C THR A 331 5.70 21.37 -4.37
N LEU A 332 5.26 22.62 -4.27
CA LEU A 332 3.84 22.98 -4.41
C LEU A 332 3.28 22.65 -5.79
N CYS A 333 4.06 22.84 -6.85
CA CYS A 333 3.68 22.42 -8.20
C CYS A 333 3.43 20.91 -8.25
N THR A 334 4.30 20.10 -7.64
CA THR A 334 4.11 18.64 -7.58
C THR A 334 2.95 18.20 -6.68
N GLU A 335 2.64 18.98 -5.63
CA GLU A 335 1.51 18.72 -4.73
C GLU A 335 0.16 19.09 -5.39
N CYS A 336 0.12 20.14 -6.22
CA CYS A 336 -1.09 20.72 -6.81
C CYS A 336 -1.07 20.71 -8.36
N PRO A 337 -1.17 19.52 -9.00
CA PRO A 337 -1.08 19.38 -10.45
C PRO A 337 -2.21 20.03 -11.26
N SER A 338 -3.31 20.42 -10.62
CA SER A 338 -4.42 21.12 -11.26
C SER A 338 -4.21 22.63 -11.37
N VAL A 339 -3.10 23.16 -10.84
CA VAL A 339 -2.76 24.58 -10.81
C VAL A 339 -1.59 24.83 -11.74
N ASN A 340 -1.71 25.81 -12.63
CA ASN A 340 -0.61 26.21 -13.51
C ASN A 340 0.38 27.09 -12.74
N PHE A 341 1.62 26.63 -12.54
CA PHE A 341 2.66 27.41 -11.89
C PHE A 341 3.57 28.08 -12.93
N LEU A 342 3.62 29.40 -12.88
CA LEU A 342 4.39 30.24 -13.79
C LEU A 342 5.49 30.95 -13.01
N LYS A 343 6.70 31.02 -13.58
CA LYS A 343 7.85 31.70 -12.98
C LYS A 343 8.35 32.80 -13.90
N VAL A 344 8.42 34.02 -13.36
CA VAL A 344 8.92 35.20 -14.05
C VAL A 344 10.17 35.68 -13.32
N ASN A 345 11.32 35.66 -13.98
CA ASN A 345 12.52 36.31 -13.47
C ASN A 345 12.50 37.79 -13.89
N ILE A 346 12.41 38.69 -12.91
CA ILE A 346 12.30 40.14 -13.16
C ILE A 346 13.60 40.73 -13.74
N ASP A 347 14.74 40.08 -13.50
CA ASP A 347 16.05 40.54 -13.99
C ASP A 347 16.17 40.28 -15.50
N SER A 348 15.63 39.15 -15.98
CA SER A 348 15.64 38.79 -17.40
C SER A 348 14.42 39.33 -18.17
N SER A 349 13.29 39.53 -17.49
CA SER A 349 12.01 39.87 -18.10
C SER A 349 11.34 41.09 -17.42
N PRO A 350 11.99 42.26 -17.40
CA PRO A 350 11.51 43.44 -16.67
C PRO A 350 10.20 44.00 -17.22
N MET A 351 9.92 43.80 -18.52
CA MET A 351 8.68 44.24 -19.15
C MET A 351 7.45 43.53 -18.58
N VAL A 352 7.59 42.24 -18.23
CA VAL A 352 6.51 41.44 -17.62
C VAL A 352 6.25 41.94 -16.19
N ALA A 353 7.30 42.19 -15.41
CA ALA A 353 7.18 42.77 -14.08
C ALA A 353 6.51 44.14 -14.10
N LYS A 354 6.87 44.99 -15.08
CA LYS A 354 6.29 46.33 -15.25
C LYS A 354 4.81 46.26 -15.65
N ALA A 355 4.45 45.40 -16.59
CA ALA A 355 3.06 45.18 -17.01
C ALA A 355 2.17 44.76 -15.82
N GLU A 356 2.73 43.97 -14.91
CA GLU A 356 2.07 43.50 -13.70
C GLU A 356 2.32 44.40 -12.48
N ASN A 357 2.97 45.56 -12.62
CA ASN A 357 3.29 46.49 -11.54
C ASN A 357 4.00 45.83 -10.32
N VAL A 358 4.88 44.84 -10.57
CA VAL A 358 5.67 44.16 -9.55
C VAL A 358 6.98 44.92 -9.33
N ARG A 359 7.19 45.42 -8.10
CA ARG A 359 8.41 46.14 -7.69
C ARG A 359 9.20 45.44 -6.59
N ILE A 360 8.54 44.56 -5.85
CA ILE A 360 9.11 43.84 -4.71
C ILE A 360 9.06 42.36 -5.04
N VAL A 361 10.12 41.61 -4.69
CA VAL A 361 10.19 40.15 -4.86
C VAL A 361 10.65 39.48 -3.56
N PRO A 362 10.18 38.26 -3.23
CA PRO A 362 9.27 37.43 -4.02
C PRO A 362 7.81 37.93 -3.98
N THR A 363 7.17 38.02 -5.15
CA THR A 363 5.73 38.34 -5.25
C THR A 363 5.00 37.22 -5.96
N PHE A 364 3.85 36.83 -5.42
CA PHE A 364 2.98 35.82 -5.99
C PHE A 364 1.63 36.41 -6.34
N LYS A 365 1.12 36.05 -7.51
CA LYS A 365 -0.23 36.42 -7.94
C LYS A 365 -1.00 35.19 -8.37
N ILE A 366 -2.25 35.09 -7.92
CA ILE A 366 -3.15 34.00 -8.28
C ILE A 366 -4.22 34.56 -9.21
N TYR A 367 -4.39 33.91 -10.36
CA TYR A 367 -5.40 34.22 -11.36
C TYR A 367 -6.39 33.06 -11.47
N LYS A 368 -7.67 33.36 -11.70
CA LYS A 368 -8.71 32.38 -12.00
C LYS A 368 -9.48 32.86 -13.22
N GLY A 369 -9.38 32.14 -14.34
CA GLY A 369 -10.03 32.50 -15.62
C GLY A 369 -9.70 33.92 -16.08
N GLY A 370 -8.42 34.30 -16.06
CA GLY A 370 -7.95 35.64 -16.47
C GLY A 370 -8.08 36.75 -15.41
N VAL A 371 -8.81 36.52 -14.31
CA VAL A 371 -9.00 37.53 -13.26
C VAL A 371 -8.03 37.30 -12.10
N LYS A 372 -7.30 38.35 -11.70
CA LYS A 372 -6.44 38.30 -10.50
C LYS A 372 -7.30 38.22 -9.24
N VAL A 373 -7.22 37.11 -8.52
CA VAL A 373 -7.99 36.85 -7.29
C VAL A 373 -7.18 37.07 -6.02
N LYS A 374 -5.84 36.98 -6.09
CA LYS A 374 -4.97 37.20 -4.93
C LYS A 374 -3.61 37.74 -5.34
N GLU A 375 -3.04 38.58 -4.49
CA GLU A 375 -1.67 39.06 -4.58
C GLU A 375 -1.01 38.94 -3.19
N MET A 376 0.24 38.49 -3.18
CA MET A 376 1.03 38.24 -1.98
C MET A 376 2.44 38.75 -2.19
N ILE A 377 2.87 39.70 -1.38
CA ILE A 377 4.21 40.29 -1.42
C ILE A 377 5.00 39.71 -0.24
N CYS A 378 6.15 39.11 -0.54
CA CYS A 378 7.02 38.41 0.41
C CYS A 378 6.27 37.47 1.38
N PRO A 379 5.41 36.55 0.89
CA PRO A 379 4.64 35.69 1.77
C PRO A 379 5.54 34.70 2.51
N SER A 380 5.10 34.30 3.71
CA SER A 380 5.63 33.09 4.34
C SER A 380 5.18 31.85 3.57
N LEU A 381 5.95 30.77 3.67
CA LEU A 381 5.63 29.48 3.04
C LEU A 381 4.24 28.96 3.41
N HIS A 382 3.83 29.17 4.67
CA HIS A 382 2.53 28.74 5.16
C HIS A 382 1.38 29.47 4.44
N VAL A 383 1.48 30.80 4.31
CA VAL A 383 0.46 31.63 3.62
C VAL A 383 0.37 31.28 2.14
N LEU A 384 1.51 31.03 1.49
CA LEU A 384 1.55 30.60 0.10
C LEU A 384 0.84 29.25 -0.09
N ARG A 385 1.21 28.23 0.70
CA ARG A 385 0.58 26.90 0.64
C ARG A 385 -0.93 26.95 0.86
N TYR A 386 -1.36 27.66 1.90
CA TYR A 386 -2.77 27.82 2.23
C TYR A 386 -3.53 28.49 1.07
N SER A 387 -3.00 29.58 0.54
CA SER A 387 -3.66 30.34 -0.54
C SER A 387 -3.79 29.51 -1.81
N VAL A 388 -2.73 28.84 -2.24
CA VAL A 388 -2.76 27.95 -3.41
C VAL A 388 -3.83 26.88 -3.25
N ARG A 389 -3.87 26.19 -2.09
CA ARG A 389 -4.85 25.12 -1.82
C ARG A 389 -6.28 25.63 -1.74
N HIS A 390 -6.49 26.81 -1.15
CA HIS A 390 -7.83 27.41 -1.05
C HIS A 390 -8.42 27.71 -2.43
N TYR A 391 -7.62 28.28 -3.32
CA TYR A 391 -8.08 28.60 -4.68
C TYR A 391 -8.11 27.38 -5.60
N SER A 392 -7.29 26.34 -5.35
CA SER A 392 -7.29 25.11 -6.15
C SER A 392 -8.51 24.21 -5.93
N VAL A 393 -9.11 24.22 -4.74
CA VAL A 393 -10.25 23.34 -4.36
C VAL A 393 -11.63 23.95 -4.71
N SER A 394 -11.66 25.23 -5.08
CA SER A 394 -12.91 25.96 -5.37
C SER A 394 -13.45 25.65 -6.78
N SER A 395 -13.81 24.37 -7.00
CA SER A 395 -14.62 23.84 -8.10
C SER A 395 -15.67 22.92 -7.46
N SER A 396 -16.62 23.52 -6.73
CA SER A 396 -17.87 22.85 -6.34
C SER A 396 -18.96 23.27 -7.31
#